data_AF-A0A4S8LYB6-F1
#
_entry.id   AF-A0A4S8LYB6-F1
#
_cell.length_a   1.000
_cell.length_b   1.000
_cell.length_c   1.000
_cell.angle_alpha   90.00
_cell.angle_beta   90.00
_cell.angle_gamma   90.00
#
_symmetry.space_group_name_H-M   'P 1'
#
loop_
_entity.id
_entity.type
_entity.pdbx_description
1 polymer ?
#
loop_
_entity_poly.entity_id
_entity_poly.type
_entity_poly.pdbx_seq_one_letter_code
_entity_poly.pdbx_strand_id
1 'polypeptide(L)'
;MFAEHPIFQQILRRVIFGNRMESRGIVFSRFFDPVSLETIALFMTLIRYTISLFSTGIYVQPDKRDGFTEQEHKKYYVEYLQALQEWNSCHEVVVLNIRKRMYKRAREKSGIDVSDSAALVTEATKVQMKLQLADRTGDTDTEEEEDDYSDNDTTRQPSTGNGSLVSTSGERGAA
;
A
#
# COMPACT_ATOMS: atom_id res chain seq x y z
N MET A 1 -6.49 1.53 -28.27
CA MET A 1 -6.41 2.65 -27.32
C MET A 1 -4.94 2.82 -26.91
N PHE A 2 -4.42 4.04 -26.93
CA PHE A 2 -2.99 4.32 -26.65
C PHE A 2 -2.65 3.91 -25.20
N ALA A 3 -1.52 3.23 -24.99
CA ALA A 3 -1.03 2.73 -23.70
C ALA A 3 -1.89 1.71 -22.91
N GLU A 4 -3.06 1.26 -23.39
CA GLU A 4 -3.90 0.29 -22.66
C GLU A 4 -3.60 -1.19 -22.95
N HIS A 5 -2.56 -1.48 -23.73
CA HIS A 5 -2.24 -2.87 -24.08
C HIS A 5 -1.95 -3.70 -22.81
N PRO A 6 -2.47 -4.95 -22.70
CA PRO A 6 -2.33 -5.77 -21.50
C PRO A 6 -0.89 -5.95 -21.01
N ILE A 7 0.09 -5.84 -21.92
CA ILE A 7 1.52 -5.90 -21.60
C ILE A 7 1.94 -4.85 -20.58
N PHE A 8 1.39 -3.62 -20.65
CA PHE A 8 1.73 -2.56 -19.69
C PHE A 8 1.29 -2.93 -18.28
N GLN A 9 0.09 -3.51 -18.15
CA GLN A 9 -0.42 -3.99 -16.87
C GLN A 9 0.44 -5.12 -16.31
N GLN A 10 0.93 -6.03 -17.17
CA GLN A 10 1.80 -7.12 -16.77
C GLN A 10 3.18 -6.62 -16.31
N ILE A 11 3.78 -5.69 -17.06
CA ILE A 11 5.06 -5.06 -16.72
C ILE A 11 4.92 -4.32 -15.39
N LEU A 12 3.91 -3.47 -15.25
CA LEU A 12 3.65 -2.71 -14.03
C LEU A 12 3.51 -3.65 -12.82
N ARG A 13 2.74 -4.72 -12.97
CA ARG A 13 2.60 -5.73 -11.90
C ARG A 13 3.92 -6.38 -11.53
N ARG A 14 4.71 -6.84 -12.51
CA ARG A 14 5.95 -7.59 -12.25
C ARG A 14 7.07 -6.69 -11.71
N VAL A 15 7.25 -5.52 -12.30
CA VAL A 15 8.39 -4.63 -12.01
C VAL A 15 8.12 -3.76 -10.78
N ILE A 16 6.90 -3.23 -10.66
CA ILE A 16 6.56 -2.27 -9.60
C ILE A 16 5.90 -2.94 -8.40
N PHE A 17 5.11 -4.00 -8.61
CA PHE A 17 4.35 -4.71 -7.58
C PHE A 17 4.76 -6.19 -7.37
N GLY A 18 5.91 -6.63 -7.90
CA GLY A 18 6.30 -8.03 -7.90
C GLY A 18 6.55 -8.61 -6.50
N ASN A 19 7.18 -7.83 -5.62
CA ASN A 19 7.52 -8.24 -4.26
C ASN A 19 6.52 -7.72 -3.24
N ARG A 20 5.31 -8.29 -3.22
CA ARG A 20 4.19 -7.96 -2.34
C ARG A 20 4.43 -6.75 -1.40
N MET A 21 4.84 -6.96 -0.15
CA MET A 21 4.94 -5.91 0.86
C MET A 21 6.11 -4.93 0.69
N GLU A 22 7.22 -5.35 0.09
CA GLU A 22 8.39 -4.49 -0.17
C GLU A 22 8.36 -3.85 -1.56
N SER A 23 7.27 -4.05 -2.28
CA SER A 23 7.20 -3.61 -3.67
C SER A 23 7.24 -2.09 -3.73
N ARG A 24 8.04 -1.57 -4.68
CA ARG A 24 8.26 -0.13 -4.84
C ARG A 24 6.94 0.62 -5.04
N GLY A 25 5.96 0.00 -5.68
CA GLY A 25 4.62 0.56 -5.89
C GLY A 25 3.79 0.74 -4.61
N ILE A 26 4.18 0.09 -3.51
CA ILE A 26 3.51 0.18 -2.21
C ILE A 26 4.24 1.14 -1.30
N VAL A 27 5.56 0.95 -1.15
CA VAL A 27 6.42 1.85 -0.36
C VAL A 27 6.34 3.29 -0.89
N PHE A 28 6.37 3.45 -2.21
CA PHE A 28 6.33 4.75 -2.88
C PHE A 28 4.99 4.98 -3.58
N SER A 29 3.89 4.48 -3.01
CA SER A 29 2.53 4.57 -3.58
C SER A 29 2.15 5.96 -4.07
N ARG A 30 2.51 7.02 -3.33
CA ARG A 30 2.25 8.42 -3.69
C ARG A 30 2.87 8.86 -5.02
N PHE A 31 3.93 8.21 -5.47
CA PHE A 31 4.60 8.51 -6.74
C PHE A 31 4.05 7.73 -7.93
N PHE A 32 3.22 6.71 -7.67
CA PHE A 32 2.67 5.83 -8.70
C PHE A 32 1.14 5.93 -8.83
N ASP A 33 0.45 6.69 -7.98
CA ASP A 33 -0.99 6.99 -8.09
C ASP A 33 -1.24 8.48 -8.44
N PRO A 34 -1.58 8.81 -9.70
CA PRO A 34 -1.70 7.93 -10.87
C PRO A 34 -0.33 7.53 -11.44
N VAL A 35 -0.29 6.47 -12.27
CA VAL A 35 0.96 6.11 -12.98
C VAL A 35 1.41 7.30 -13.82
N SER A 36 2.65 7.75 -13.65
CA SER A 36 3.18 8.93 -14.34
C SER A 36 3.36 8.67 -15.85
N LEU A 37 3.29 9.72 -16.68
CA LEU A 37 3.50 9.58 -18.13
C LEU A 37 4.95 9.16 -18.42
N GLU A 38 5.88 9.64 -17.61
CA GLU A 38 7.30 9.30 -17.62
C GLU A 38 7.52 7.80 -17.40
N THR A 39 6.78 7.20 -16.46
CA THR A 39 6.85 5.76 -16.21
C THR A 39 6.35 4.96 -17.42
N ILE A 40 5.28 5.42 -18.06
CA ILE A 40 4.73 4.78 -19.27
C ILE A 40 5.72 4.91 -20.44
N ALA A 41 6.32 6.10 -20.63
CA ALA A 41 7.34 6.35 -21.65
C ALA A 41 8.56 5.46 -21.46
N LEU A 42 9.01 5.28 -20.22
CA LEU A 42 10.10 4.37 -19.88
C LEU A 42 9.76 2.93 -20.25
N PHE A 43 8.55 2.45 -19.95
CA PHE A 43 8.11 1.11 -20.35
C PHE A 43 8.03 0.95 -21.87
N MET A 44 7.52 1.94 -22.61
CA MET A 44 7.52 1.91 -24.08
C MET A 44 8.95 1.80 -24.64
N THR A 45 9.88 2.55 -24.05
CA THR A 45 11.29 2.53 -24.42
C THR A 45 11.94 1.18 -24.15
N LEU A 46 11.66 0.58 -22.98
CA LEU A 46 12.14 -0.77 -22.62
C LEU A 46 11.56 -1.86 -23.53
N ILE A 47 10.27 -1.75 -23.89
CA ILE A 47 9.63 -2.69 -24.83
C ILE A 47 10.32 -2.58 -26.19
N ARG A 48 10.53 -1.36 -26.70
CA ARG A 48 11.24 -1.13 -27.96
C ARG A 48 12.64 -1.74 -27.93
N TYR A 49 13.40 -1.48 -26.87
CA TYR A 49 14.72 -2.07 -26.70
C TYR A 49 14.66 -3.60 -26.70
N THR A 50 13.74 -4.18 -25.93
CA THR A 50 13.57 -5.64 -25.87
C THR A 50 13.26 -6.21 -27.25
N ILE A 51 12.38 -5.58 -28.04
CA ILE A 51 12.09 -6.01 -29.41
C ILE A 51 13.35 -5.91 -30.28
N SER A 52 14.18 -4.88 -30.11
CA SER A 52 15.41 -4.72 -30.89
C SER A 52 16.43 -5.85 -30.66
N LEU A 53 16.44 -6.45 -29.46
CA LEU A 53 17.28 -7.62 -29.15
C LEU A 53 16.88 -8.88 -29.93
N PHE A 54 15.65 -8.93 -30.46
CA PHE A 54 15.15 -10.03 -31.28
C PHE A 54 15.03 -9.65 -32.77
N SER A 55 15.55 -8.50 -33.18
CA SER A 55 15.39 -7.99 -34.55
C SER A 55 15.93 -8.90 -35.65
N THR A 56 16.93 -9.72 -35.33
CA THR A 56 17.53 -10.72 -36.25
C THR A 56 16.78 -12.05 -36.27
N GLY A 57 15.69 -12.18 -35.51
CA GLY A 57 14.96 -13.44 -35.31
C GLY A 57 15.57 -14.36 -34.24
N ILE A 58 16.74 -14.01 -33.69
CA ILE A 58 17.41 -14.71 -32.59
C ILE A 58 17.66 -13.71 -31.47
N TYR A 59 17.61 -14.14 -30.22
CA TYR A 59 17.96 -13.30 -29.08
C TYR A 59 19.45 -12.93 -29.14
N VAL A 60 19.75 -11.65 -29.36
CA VAL A 60 21.09 -11.10 -29.26
C VAL A 60 21.28 -10.61 -27.83
N GLN A 61 22.08 -11.34 -27.05
CA GLN A 61 22.41 -10.93 -25.69
C GLN A 61 23.35 -9.72 -25.75
N PRO A 62 22.98 -8.59 -25.13
CA PRO A 62 23.86 -7.43 -25.06
C PRO A 62 25.07 -7.73 -24.17
N ASP A 63 26.23 -7.22 -24.56
CA ASP A 63 27.43 -7.28 -23.73
C ASP A 63 27.23 -6.48 -22.44
N LYS A 64 28.02 -6.77 -21.41
CA LYS A 64 27.90 -6.12 -20.08
C LYS A 64 27.96 -4.58 -20.14
N ARG A 65 28.54 -4.01 -21.21
CA ARG A 65 28.71 -2.57 -21.43
C ARG A 65 27.70 -1.99 -22.42
N ASP A 66 27.04 -2.83 -23.23
CA ASP A 66 26.16 -2.44 -24.34
C ASP A 66 24.69 -2.78 -24.03
N GLY A 67 24.34 -2.72 -22.74
CA GLY A 67 22.99 -2.99 -22.26
C GLY A 67 22.03 -1.82 -22.47
N PHE A 68 20.89 -1.84 -21.77
CA PHE A 68 19.97 -0.70 -21.78
C PHE A 68 20.61 0.52 -21.11
N THR A 69 21.09 1.48 -21.89
CA THR A 69 21.66 2.74 -21.40
C THR A 69 20.75 3.93 -21.68
N GLU A 70 20.78 4.93 -20.79
CA GLU A 70 20.03 6.17 -20.99
C GLU A 70 20.50 6.91 -22.25
N GLN A 71 21.81 7.02 -22.47
CA GLN A 71 22.38 7.79 -23.58
C GLN A 71 21.86 7.31 -24.95
N GLU A 72 21.78 6.01 -25.16
CA GLU A 72 21.34 5.43 -26.44
C GLU A 72 19.83 5.50 -26.63
N HIS A 73 19.07 5.40 -25.53
CA HIS A 73 17.62 5.26 -25.57
C HIS A 73 16.88 6.57 -25.29
N LYS A 74 17.59 7.64 -24.89
CA LYS A 74 17.04 8.95 -24.57
C LYS A 74 16.15 9.50 -25.68
N LYS A 75 16.57 9.37 -26.95
CA LYS A 75 15.78 9.88 -28.09
C LYS A 75 14.40 9.24 -28.14
N TYR A 76 14.32 7.93 -27.98
CA TYR A 76 13.05 7.19 -28.02
C TYR A 76 12.19 7.50 -26.80
N TYR A 77 12.82 7.61 -25.62
CA TYR A 77 12.12 8.03 -24.42
C TYR A 77 11.45 9.40 -24.59
N VAL A 78 12.19 10.38 -25.12
CA VAL A 78 11.66 11.74 -25.36
C VAL A 78 10.52 11.70 -26.39
N GLU A 79 10.68 10.97 -27.49
CA GLU A 79 9.62 10.79 -28.50
C GLU A 79 8.35 10.17 -27.90
N TYR A 80 8.48 9.10 -27.10
CA TYR A 80 7.32 8.48 -26.44
C TYR A 80 6.69 9.38 -25.40
N LEU A 81 7.50 10.12 -24.64
CA LEU A 81 6.99 11.06 -23.65
C LEU A 81 6.19 12.19 -24.31
N GLN A 82 6.69 12.73 -25.43
CA GLN A 82 5.99 13.75 -26.20
C GLN A 82 4.65 13.20 -26.72
N ALA A 83 4.63 12.01 -27.32
CA ALA A 83 3.39 11.38 -27.79
C ALA A 83 2.38 11.13 -26.64
N LEU A 84 2.87 10.77 -25.44
CA LEU A 84 2.04 10.60 -24.25
C LEU A 84 1.49 11.93 -23.73
N GLN A 85 2.27 13.01 -23.82
CA GLN A 85 1.82 14.36 -23.45
C GLN A 85 0.76 14.87 -24.43
N GLU A 86 0.95 14.67 -25.73
CA GLU A 86 -0.04 14.97 -26.77
C GLU A 86 -1.32 14.17 -26.51
N TRP A 87 -1.22 12.86 -26.26
CA TRP A 87 -2.36 12.02 -25.90
C TRP A 87 -3.08 12.52 -24.64
N ASN A 88 -2.34 12.92 -23.60
CA ASN A 88 -2.93 13.51 -22.39
C ASN A 88 -3.64 14.84 -22.68
N SER A 89 -3.09 15.68 -23.57
CA SER A 89 -3.69 16.96 -23.95
C SER A 89 -5.01 16.80 -24.71
N CYS A 90 -5.19 15.71 -25.45
CA CYS A 90 -6.45 15.43 -26.16
C CYS A 90 -7.64 15.25 -25.21
N HIS A 91 -7.43 14.59 -24.05
CA HIS A 91 -8.50 14.36 -23.08
C HIS A 91 -7.96 14.04 -21.67
N GLU A 92 -7.47 15.06 -20.97
CA GLU A 92 -6.75 14.91 -19.69
C GLU A 92 -7.50 14.10 -18.64
N VAL A 93 -8.81 14.37 -18.44
CA VAL A 93 -9.63 13.66 -17.44
C VAL A 93 -9.72 12.16 -17.73
N VAL A 94 -9.89 11.78 -19.00
CA VAL A 94 -9.97 10.37 -19.41
C VAL A 94 -8.61 9.71 -19.22
N VAL A 95 -7.53 10.36 -19.65
CA VAL A 95 -6.17 9.85 -19.51
C VAL A 95 -5.75 9.69 -18.05
N LEU A 96 -6.12 10.65 -17.18
CA LEU A 96 -5.94 10.53 -15.74
C LEU A 96 -6.68 9.31 -15.18
N ASN A 97 -7.94 9.11 -15.56
CA ASN A 97 -8.74 7.98 -15.11
C ASN A 97 -8.17 6.64 -15.58
N ILE A 98 -7.63 6.58 -16.80
CA ILE A 98 -6.91 5.40 -17.31
C ILE A 98 -5.68 5.10 -16.45
N ARG A 99 -4.85 6.11 -16.16
CA ARG A 99 -3.63 5.95 -15.35
C ARG A 99 -3.92 5.56 -13.90
N LYS A 100 -4.96 6.13 -13.28
CA LYS A 100 -5.46 5.70 -11.96
C LYS A 100 -5.91 4.24 -11.98
N ARG A 101 -6.66 3.85 -13.02
CA ARG A 101 -7.15 2.47 -13.18
C ARG A 101 -6.01 1.47 -13.36
N MET A 102 -4.96 1.84 -14.10
CA MET A 102 -3.75 1.02 -14.26
C MET A 102 -3.06 0.74 -12.92
N TYR A 103 -2.86 1.79 -12.11
CA TYR A 103 -2.29 1.67 -10.76
C TYR A 103 -3.16 0.78 -9.87
N LYS A 104 -4.45 1.08 -9.78
CA LYS A 104 -5.41 0.34 -8.94
C LYS A 104 -5.42 -1.15 -9.29
N ARG A 105 -5.52 -1.50 -10.58
CA ARG A 105 -5.52 -2.89 -11.05
C ARG A 105 -4.21 -3.62 -10.76
N ALA A 106 -3.06 -2.93 -10.81
CA ALA A 106 -1.77 -3.53 -10.52
C ALA A 106 -1.64 -3.85 -9.03
N ARG A 107 -2.09 -2.90 -8.19
CA ARG A 107 -2.15 -3.03 -6.74
C ARG A 107 -3.11 -4.13 -6.30
N GLU A 108 -4.37 -4.12 -6.72
CA GLU A 108 -5.37 -5.14 -6.36
C GLU A 108 -4.88 -6.56 -6.65
N LYS A 109 -4.24 -6.79 -7.81
CA LYS A 109 -3.71 -8.11 -8.20
C LYS A 109 -2.36 -8.48 -7.57
N SER A 110 -1.78 -7.60 -6.77
CA SER A 110 -0.59 -7.90 -5.97
C SER A 110 -0.93 -8.52 -4.61
N GLY A 111 -2.22 -8.57 -4.24
CA GLY A 111 -2.68 -9.21 -3.00
C GLY A 111 -2.31 -8.44 -1.73
N ILE A 112 -1.89 -7.19 -1.86
CA ILE A 112 -1.78 -6.26 -0.72
C ILE A 112 -3.07 -5.48 -0.68
N ASP A 113 -3.97 -5.97 0.15
CA ASP A 113 -5.16 -5.21 0.51
C ASP A 113 -4.76 -4.20 1.58
N VAL A 114 -4.89 -2.90 1.29
CA VAL A 114 -4.82 -1.87 2.34
C VAL A 114 -6.22 -1.64 2.93
N SER A 115 -7.23 -2.38 2.46
CA SER A 115 -8.58 -2.34 3.05
C SER A 115 -8.61 -2.80 4.50
N ASP A 116 -7.60 -3.51 5.00
CA ASP A 116 -7.53 -3.83 6.44
C ASP A 116 -7.27 -2.59 7.32
N SER A 117 -6.89 -1.46 6.73
CA SER A 117 -6.73 -0.19 7.45
C SER A 117 -7.91 0.78 7.27
N ALA A 118 -8.84 0.55 6.35
CA ALA A 118 -9.78 1.60 5.92
C ALA A 118 -11.27 1.32 6.21
N ALA A 119 -11.65 0.16 6.75
CA ALA A 119 -13.04 -0.10 7.12
C ALA A 119 -13.22 -1.06 8.30
N LEU A 120 -12.61 -0.76 9.46
CA LEU A 120 -13.01 -1.41 10.71
C LEU A 120 -14.45 -1.05 11.13
N VAL A 121 -15.02 0.02 10.55
CA VAL A 121 -16.38 0.47 10.82
C VAL A 121 -17.14 0.58 9.50
N THR A 122 -17.90 -0.46 9.16
CA THR A 122 -18.92 -0.37 8.11
C THR A 122 -20.15 0.38 8.65
N GLU A 123 -21.02 0.89 7.78
CA GLU A 123 -22.25 1.58 8.25
C GLU A 123 -23.15 0.66 9.08
N ALA A 124 -23.15 -0.64 8.76
CA ALA A 124 -23.81 -1.67 9.57
C ALA A 124 -23.15 -1.81 10.95
N THR A 125 -21.81 -1.86 11.00
CA THR A 125 -21.05 -1.85 12.27
C THR A 125 -21.34 -0.57 13.07
N LYS A 126 -21.50 0.58 12.41
CA LYS A 126 -21.79 1.87 13.03
C LYS A 126 -23.20 1.92 13.63
N VAL A 127 -24.19 1.35 12.94
CA VAL A 127 -25.56 1.18 13.47
C VAL A 127 -25.55 0.25 14.68
N GLN A 128 -24.80 -0.86 14.61
CA GLN A 128 -24.71 -1.82 15.70
C GLN A 128 -23.96 -1.24 16.92
N MET A 129 -22.88 -0.48 16.70
CA MET A 129 -22.17 0.29 17.74
C MET A 129 -23.08 1.32 18.39
N LYS A 130 -23.88 2.06 17.61
CA LYS A 130 -24.88 3.01 18.14
C LYS A 130 -25.94 2.31 19.00
N LEU A 131 -26.37 1.12 18.60
CA LEU A 131 -27.37 0.34 19.33
C LEU A 131 -26.80 -0.19 20.66
N GLN A 132 -25.55 -0.66 20.65
CA GLN A 132 -24.85 -1.10 21.88
C GLN A 132 -24.50 0.05 22.82
N LEU A 133 -24.29 1.27 22.30
CA LEU A 133 -24.08 2.47 23.11
C LEU A 133 -25.40 3.04 23.66
N ALA A 134 -26.52 2.87 22.95
CA ALA A 134 -27.84 3.31 23.42
C ALA A 134 -28.37 2.48 24.60
N ASP A 135 -27.93 1.22 24.72
CA ASP A 135 -28.24 0.33 25.85
C ASP A 135 -27.26 0.53 27.03
N ARG A 136 -26.13 1.19 26.79
CA ARG A 136 -25.19 1.63 27.82
C ARG A 136 -25.54 3.06 28.23
N THR A 137 -26.67 3.23 28.92
CA THR A 137 -26.88 4.39 29.78
C THR A 137 -25.73 4.35 30.79
N GLY A 138 -24.74 5.21 30.60
CA GLY A 138 -23.60 5.33 31.50
C GLY A 138 -24.09 5.82 32.85
N ASP A 139 -24.54 4.91 33.70
CA ASP A 139 -24.54 5.12 35.14
C ASP A 139 -23.07 5.16 35.57
N THR A 140 -22.57 6.39 35.60
CA THR A 140 -21.46 6.78 36.46
C THR A 140 -22.07 7.82 37.39
N ASP A 141 -22.06 7.46 38.67
CA ASP A 141 -22.62 8.14 39.84
C ASP A 141 -22.72 9.67 39.75
N THR A 142 -23.90 10.20 40.07
CA THR A 142 -23.95 11.45 40.82
C THR A 142 -24.37 11.06 42.23
N GLU A 143 -23.39 10.95 43.13
CA GLU A 143 -23.62 10.67 44.56
C GLU A 143 -24.60 11.72 45.11
N GLU A 144 -25.71 11.28 45.71
CA GLU A 144 -26.62 12.14 46.46
C GLU A 144 -25.92 12.57 47.75
N GLU A 145 -25.67 13.87 47.91
CA GLU A 145 -25.26 14.43 49.21
C GLU A 145 -26.48 14.45 50.14
N GLU A 146 -26.61 13.43 50.99
CA GLU A 146 -27.40 13.50 52.22
C GLU A 146 -26.48 13.85 53.40
N ASP A 147 -26.63 15.10 53.88
CA ASP A 147 -26.15 15.53 55.19
C ASP A 147 -26.94 14.81 56.30
N ASP A 148 -26.29 13.92 57.06
CA ASP A 148 -26.65 13.71 58.47
C ASP A 148 -25.44 13.35 59.35
N TYR A 149 -25.40 14.00 60.52
CA TYR A 149 -24.36 13.92 61.53
C TYR A 149 -24.51 12.63 62.37
N SER A 150 -23.48 11.77 62.44
CA SER A 150 -23.05 11.19 63.72
C SER A 150 -21.70 10.47 63.64
N ASP A 151 -20.73 11.02 64.36
CA ASP A 151 -19.81 10.36 65.30
C ASP A 151 -19.60 8.83 65.19
N ASN A 152 -18.36 8.43 64.89
CA ASN A 152 -17.49 7.66 65.81
C ASN A 152 -16.55 6.69 65.05
N ASP A 153 -15.27 7.05 65.07
CA ASP A 153 -14.09 6.24 65.39
C ASP A 153 -13.82 4.87 64.69
N THR A 154 -12.52 4.73 64.41
CA THR A 154 -11.70 3.51 64.44
C THR A 154 -11.56 2.59 63.20
N THR A 155 -10.35 2.73 62.63
CA THR A 155 -9.38 1.65 62.31
C THR A 155 -9.42 0.80 61.04
N ARG A 156 -8.19 0.72 60.47
CA ARG A 156 -7.45 -0.46 59.95
C ARG A 156 -7.45 -0.75 58.44
N GLN A 157 -6.32 -0.37 57.85
CA GLN A 157 -5.54 -1.05 56.79
C GLN A 157 -5.35 -2.59 57.00
N PRO A 158 -4.65 -3.33 56.11
CA PRO A 158 -4.64 -3.41 54.62
C PRO A 158 -4.52 -4.91 54.17
N SER A 159 -3.92 -5.16 53.00
CA SER A 159 -3.21 -6.40 52.57
C SER A 159 -3.95 -7.27 51.53
N THR A 160 -3.34 -8.02 50.61
CA THR A 160 -1.99 -8.18 50.03
C THR A 160 -2.12 -9.27 48.94
N GLY A 161 -1.15 -9.35 48.01
CA GLY A 161 -0.64 -10.64 47.52
C GLY A 161 -0.91 -10.89 46.03
N ASN A 162 0.08 -10.70 45.14
CA ASN A 162 1.22 -11.57 44.78
C ASN A 162 0.86 -12.87 44.04
N GLY A 163 1.49 -13.03 42.86
CA GLY A 163 1.47 -14.26 42.07
C GLY A 163 2.66 -14.33 41.10
N SER A 164 3.81 -14.76 41.65
CA SER A 164 5.01 -15.34 41.00
C SER A 164 4.61 -16.62 40.20
N LEU A 165 5.36 -17.28 39.30
CA LEU A 165 6.79 -17.47 39.06
C LEU A 165 6.92 -18.43 37.84
N VAL A 166 8.17 -18.66 37.40
CA VAL A 166 8.74 -19.88 36.80
C VAL A 166 9.14 -19.79 35.32
N SER A 167 10.45 -19.60 35.16
CA SER A 167 11.27 -19.94 34.00
C SER A 167 11.68 -21.42 34.04
N THR A 168 11.77 -22.07 32.88
CA THR A 168 12.48 -23.34 32.69
C THR A 168 13.39 -23.31 31.46
N SER A 169 14.46 -24.10 31.59
CA SER A 169 15.73 -24.12 30.89
C SER A 169 15.74 -24.70 29.47
N GLY A 170 16.84 -24.48 28.74
CA GLY A 170 17.21 -25.26 27.55
C GLY A 170 18.56 -24.87 26.95
N GLU A 171 19.60 -25.65 27.27
CA GLU A 171 20.99 -25.59 26.78
C GLU A 171 21.13 -25.76 25.24
N ARG A 172 22.19 -25.18 24.64
CA ARG A 172 23.40 -25.91 24.16
C ARG A 172 24.29 -25.07 23.22
N GLY A 173 25.58 -25.00 23.60
CA GLY A 173 26.72 -25.29 22.72
C GLY A 173 27.30 -24.19 21.83
N ALA A 174 28.53 -23.74 22.15
CA ALA A 174 29.68 -23.66 21.23
C ALA A 174 30.89 -23.02 21.93
N ALA A 175 31.92 -23.83 22.21
CA ALA A 175 33.36 -23.56 22.08
C ALA A 175 34.15 -24.63 22.86
#